data_AF-A0A9D6NKT6-F1
#
_entry.id   AF-A0A9D6NKT6-F1
#
_cell.length_a   1.000
_cell.length_b   1.000
_cell.length_c   1.000
_cell.angle_alpha   90.00
_cell.angle_beta   90.00
_cell.angle_gamma   90.00
#
_symmetry.space_group_name_H-M   'P 1'
#
loop_
_entity.id
_entity.type
_entity.pdbx_description
1 polymer ?
#
loop_
_entity_poly.entity_id
_entity_poly.type
_entity_poly.pdbx_seq_one_letter_code
_entity_poly.pdbx_strand_id
1 'polypeptide(L)'
;MISANLPLAAAGASRSKSEGFVRPQVSASIEAIPDSNTSVRHTTREIPRPEKPSPHKPKKPGKFPAGRYEFTFTSRADGTERKYIFNSEGGSVSHIADVVPGKTRLPAGYISIISDPGILNAGETRLNAAEQDKLIEALYQRFETPMTSKQAEAQQLAINSALAVRYSGQGTEAVAECHRRYA
;
A
#
# COMPACT_ATOMS: atom_id res chain seq x y z
N MET A 1 59.45 12.85 -13.08
CA MET A 1 58.05 13.22 -12.80
C MET A 1 57.19 12.02 -13.13
N ILE A 2 56.65 11.34 -12.11
CA ILE A 2 55.84 10.12 -12.28
C ILE A 2 54.37 10.55 -12.25
N SER A 3 53.68 10.48 -13.39
CA SER A 3 52.23 10.62 -13.45
C SER A 3 51.60 9.24 -13.34
N ALA A 4 50.98 8.95 -12.21
CA ALA A 4 50.18 7.75 -12.01
C ALA A 4 48.77 7.98 -12.58
N ASN A 5 48.47 7.33 -13.70
CA ASN A 5 47.11 7.20 -14.21
C ASN A 5 46.41 6.08 -13.41
N LEU A 6 45.54 6.45 -12.47
CA LEU A 6 44.57 5.53 -11.87
C LEU A 6 43.30 5.53 -12.73
N PRO A 7 42.85 4.38 -13.27
CA PRO A 7 41.55 4.29 -13.89
C PRO A 7 40.45 4.30 -12.83
N LEU A 8 39.48 5.19 -13.08
CA LEU A 8 38.23 5.39 -12.38
C LEU A 8 37.45 4.07 -12.26
N ALA A 9 37.27 3.56 -11.04
CA ALA A 9 36.41 2.42 -10.78
C ALA A 9 34.98 2.77 -11.18
N ALA A 10 34.46 2.10 -12.20
CA ALA A 10 33.06 2.15 -12.57
C ALA A 10 32.22 1.63 -11.40
N ALA A 11 31.49 2.53 -10.75
CA ALA A 11 30.42 2.18 -9.83
C ALA A 11 29.27 1.55 -10.62
N GLY A 12 29.43 0.26 -10.94
CA GLY A 12 28.36 -0.58 -11.46
C GLY A 12 27.26 -0.67 -10.42
N ALA A 13 26.10 -0.12 -10.76
CA ALA A 13 24.90 -0.12 -9.95
C ALA A 13 24.57 -1.52 -9.42
N SER A 14 24.73 -1.69 -8.10
CA SER A 14 24.04 -2.74 -7.36
C SER A 14 22.54 -2.46 -7.43
N ARG A 15 21.88 -2.92 -8.50
CA ARG A 15 20.43 -3.10 -8.48
C ARG A 15 20.15 -4.22 -7.49
N SER A 16 19.83 -3.78 -6.28
CA SER A 16 19.44 -4.57 -5.12
C SER A 16 18.64 -5.82 -5.50
N LYS A 17 19.06 -7.00 -5.00
CA LYS A 17 18.34 -8.29 -5.06
C LYS A 17 16.95 -8.26 -4.41
N SER A 18 16.45 -7.11 -3.95
CA SER A 18 15.22 -6.97 -3.17
C SER A 18 13.95 -6.75 -3.99
N GLU A 19 13.98 -6.52 -5.31
CA GLU A 19 12.75 -6.19 -6.04
C GLU A 19 11.80 -7.38 -6.27
N GLY A 20 12.33 -8.61 -6.28
CA GLY A 20 11.55 -9.84 -6.51
C GLY A 20 11.32 -10.72 -5.27
N PHE A 21 11.77 -10.29 -4.08
CA PHE A 21 11.73 -11.10 -2.87
C PHE A 21 10.83 -10.46 -1.80
N VAL A 22 9.88 -11.24 -1.27
CA VAL A 22 9.02 -10.83 -0.15
C VAL A 22 9.73 -11.18 1.15
N ARG A 23 10.04 -10.18 1.98
CA ARG A 23 10.68 -10.42 3.28
C ARG A 23 9.72 -11.21 4.19
N PRO A 24 10.16 -12.28 4.89
CA PRO A 24 9.27 -13.13 5.68
C PRO A 24 8.43 -12.38 6.73
N GLN A 25 9.03 -11.43 7.43
CA GLN A 25 8.34 -10.61 8.42
C GLN A 25 7.29 -9.66 7.80
N VAL A 26 7.54 -9.17 6.57
CA VAL A 26 6.57 -8.38 5.80
C VAL A 26 5.45 -9.27 5.26
N SER A 27 5.80 -10.50 4.82
CA SER A 27 4.84 -11.53 4.42
C SER A 27 3.83 -11.81 5.51
N ALA A 28 4.30 -12.11 6.72
CA ALA A 28 3.45 -12.41 7.88
C ALA A 28 2.56 -11.22 8.28
N SER A 29 3.10 -10.00 8.17
CA SER A 29 2.34 -8.76 8.39
C SER A 29 1.18 -8.62 7.41
N ILE A 30 1.43 -8.85 6.11
CA ILE A 30 0.43 -8.77 5.04
C ILE A 30 -0.61 -9.91 5.14
N GLU A 31 -0.18 -11.13 5.43
CA GLU A 31 -1.05 -12.31 5.54
C GLU A 31 -2.08 -12.20 6.67
N ALA A 32 -1.87 -11.31 7.65
CA ALA A 32 -2.83 -11.07 8.71
C ALA A 32 -3.96 -10.09 8.32
N ILE A 33 -3.88 -9.43 7.16
CA ILE A 33 -4.86 -8.42 6.73
C ILE A 33 -6.25 -9.00 6.46
N PRO A 34 -6.42 -10.17 5.79
CA PRO A 34 -7.75 -10.71 5.47
C PRO A 34 -8.66 -10.90 6.70
N ASP A 35 -8.08 -11.16 7.88
CA ASP A 35 -8.79 -11.39 9.14
C ASP A 35 -8.84 -10.15 10.07
N SER A 36 -8.60 -8.96 9.53
CA SER A 36 -8.52 -7.71 10.30
C SER A 36 -9.76 -6.82 10.16
N ASN A 37 -9.86 -5.76 10.96
CA ASN A 37 -10.76 -4.64 10.75
C ASN A 37 -9.94 -3.49 10.14
N THR A 38 -10.37 -2.99 8.99
CA THR A 38 -9.68 -1.89 8.31
C THR A 38 -10.25 -0.55 8.76
N SER A 39 -9.37 0.38 9.13
CA SER A 39 -9.73 1.77 9.37
C SER A 39 -8.72 2.71 8.72
N VAL A 40 -9.18 3.89 8.35
CA VAL A 40 -8.37 4.98 7.81
C VAL A 40 -8.57 6.22 8.67
N ARG A 41 -7.50 6.97 8.95
CA ARG A 41 -7.60 8.19 9.76
C ARG A 41 -7.28 9.44 8.93
N HIS A 42 -8.27 10.33 8.82
CA HIS A 42 -8.11 11.76 8.52
C HIS A 42 -8.18 12.58 9.84
N THR A 43 -7.66 13.80 9.90
CA THR A 43 -7.44 14.56 11.16
C THR A 43 -8.68 15.17 11.85
N THR A 44 -9.89 14.97 11.34
CA THR A 44 -11.15 15.50 11.92
C THR A 44 -11.97 14.37 12.58
N ARG A 45 -12.50 14.59 13.79
CA ARG A 45 -13.26 13.56 14.56
C ARG A 45 -14.73 13.52 14.14
N GLU A 46 -15.16 12.38 13.61
CA GLU A 46 -16.59 12.01 13.54
C GLU A 46 -16.90 10.93 14.60
N ILE A 47 -18.11 10.96 15.15
CA ILE A 47 -18.64 9.90 16.03
C ILE A 47 -19.36 8.88 15.13
N PRO A 48 -18.81 7.67 14.90
CA PRO A 48 -19.45 6.70 14.04
C PRO A 48 -20.69 6.10 14.70
N ARG A 49 -21.76 5.90 13.92
CA ARG A 49 -22.89 5.06 14.33
C ARG A 49 -22.49 3.58 14.24
N PRO A 50 -23.00 2.71 15.14
CA PRO A 50 -22.81 1.28 15.01
C PRO A 50 -23.55 0.74 13.78
N GLU A 51 -22.79 0.15 12.85
CA GLU A 51 -23.31 -0.58 11.70
C GLU A 51 -23.07 -2.08 11.88
N LYS A 52 -24.01 -2.92 11.41
CA LYS A 52 -23.81 -4.38 11.37
C LYS A 52 -22.92 -4.75 10.18
N PRO A 53 -21.91 -5.62 10.37
CA PRO A 53 -21.11 -6.13 9.26
C PRO A 53 -21.95 -6.90 8.23
N SER A 54 -21.67 -6.70 6.95
CA SER A 54 -22.26 -7.43 5.83
C SER A 54 -21.20 -7.82 4.80
N PRO A 55 -21.45 -8.80 3.92
CA PRO A 55 -20.58 -9.05 2.78
C PRO A 55 -20.55 -7.82 1.85
N HIS A 56 -19.36 -7.46 1.38
CA HIS A 56 -19.15 -6.41 0.38
C HIS A 56 -18.30 -6.97 -0.76
N LYS A 57 -18.36 -6.32 -1.93
CA LYS A 57 -17.46 -6.65 -3.06
C LYS A 57 -16.56 -5.45 -3.36
N PRO A 58 -15.31 -5.68 -3.78
CA PRO A 58 -14.45 -4.60 -4.22
C PRO A 58 -15.09 -3.90 -5.43
N LYS A 59 -15.06 -2.58 -5.44
CA LYS A 59 -15.44 -1.75 -6.58
C LYS A 59 -14.26 -1.64 -7.54
N LYS A 60 -14.54 -1.31 -8.80
CA LYS A 60 -13.49 -1.00 -9.77
C LYS A 60 -12.59 0.13 -9.24
N PRO A 61 -11.26 0.04 -9.41
CA PRO A 61 -10.33 1.07 -8.95
C PRO A 61 -10.72 2.43 -9.53
N GLY A 62 -10.82 3.42 -8.65
CA GLY A 62 -11.36 4.73 -8.97
C GLY A 62 -10.39 5.85 -8.61
N LYS A 63 -10.73 7.05 -9.09
CA LYS A 63 -10.03 8.27 -8.68
C LYS A 63 -10.19 8.53 -7.18
N PHE A 64 -9.17 9.07 -6.55
CA PHE A 64 -9.17 9.45 -5.14
C PHE A 64 -8.25 10.66 -4.93
N PRO A 65 -8.45 11.48 -3.87
CA PRO A 65 -7.57 12.61 -3.61
C PRO A 65 -6.13 12.14 -3.32
N ALA A 66 -5.12 12.87 -3.82
CA ALA A 66 -3.73 12.64 -3.40
C ALA A 66 -3.62 12.84 -1.87
N GLY A 67 -2.84 11.99 -1.22
CA GLY A 67 -2.74 11.96 0.23
C GLY A 67 -1.65 11.05 0.76
N ARG A 68 -1.16 11.36 1.96
CA ARG A 68 -0.47 10.41 2.84
C ARG A 68 -1.47 9.83 3.84
N TYR A 69 -1.91 8.61 3.58
CA TYR A 69 -2.93 7.91 4.38
C TYR A 69 -2.30 6.94 5.36
N GLU A 70 -2.72 7.01 6.62
CA GLU A 70 -2.47 5.94 7.60
C GLU A 70 -3.65 4.97 7.62
N PHE A 71 -3.36 3.72 7.30
CA PHE A 71 -4.31 2.61 7.41
C PHE A 71 -3.94 1.75 8.60
N THR A 72 -4.92 1.47 9.45
CA THR A 72 -4.79 0.55 10.58
C THR A 72 -5.62 -0.70 10.32
N PHE A 73 -4.96 -1.85 10.33
CA PHE A 73 -5.55 -3.18 10.26
C PHE A 73 -5.50 -3.81 11.64
N THR A 74 -6.66 -3.90 12.31
CA THR A 74 -6.78 -4.46 13.65
C THR A 74 -7.24 -5.91 13.57
N SER A 75 -6.40 -6.87 13.94
CA SER A 75 -6.75 -8.28 13.97
C SER A 75 -8.04 -8.54 14.77
N ARG A 76 -8.95 -9.34 14.20
CA ARG A 76 -10.20 -9.72 14.87
C ARG A 76 -10.02 -10.75 15.98
N ALA A 77 -8.93 -11.52 15.95
CA ALA A 77 -8.69 -12.60 16.90
C ALA A 77 -8.15 -12.08 18.24
N ASP A 78 -7.22 -11.13 18.20
CA ASP A 78 -6.44 -10.69 19.36
C ASP A 78 -6.36 -9.16 19.51
N GLY A 79 -6.95 -8.39 18.60
CA GLY A 79 -6.93 -6.93 18.63
C GLY A 79 -5.59 -6.31 18.20
N THR A 80 -4.64 -7.11 17.72
CA THR A 80 -3.32 -6.62 17.28
C THR A 80 -3.46 -5.61 16.14
N GLU A 81 -2.92 -4.40 16.32
CA GLU A 81 -2.89 -3.35 15.29
C GLU A 81 -1.65 -3.44 14.40
N ARG A 82 -1.86 -3.27 13.09
CA ARG A 82 -0.82 -3.07 12.08
C ARG A 82 -1.09 -1.79 11.32
N LYS A 83 -0.07 -0.94 11.19
CA LYS A 83 -0.21 0.39 10.60
C LYS A 83 0.68 0.56 9.39
N TYR A 84 0.08 1.06 8.32
CA TYR A 84 0.73 1.30 7.06
C TYR A 84 0.54 2.75 6.65
N ILE A 85 1.57 3.31 6.02
CA ILE A 85 1.48 4.58 5.30
C ILE A 85 1.41 4.29 3.82
N PHE A 86 0.40 4.86 3.17
CA PHE A 86 0.27 4.87 1.73
C PHE A 86 0.47 6.32 1.30
N ASN A 87 1.62 6.60 0.72
CA ASN A 87 1.97 7.92 0.23
C ASN A 87 1.73 7.98 -1.28
N SER A 88 0.74 8.78 -1.68
CA SER A 88 0.47 9.12 -3.08
C SER A 88 0.89 10.55 -3.43
N GLU A 89 1.60 11.21 -2.52
CA GLU A 89 2.12 12.57 -2.69
C GLU A 89 3.59 12.53 -3.10
N GLY A 90 4.03 13.49 -3.91
CA GLY A 90 5.45 13.71 -4.17
C GLY A 90 5.77 14.13 -5.61
N GLY A 91 6.77 15.01 -5.73
CA GLY A 91 7.12 15.65 -6.99
C GLY A 91 6.08 16.69 -7.42
N SER A 92 5.57 16.58 -8.65
CA SER A 92 4.58 17.52 -9.23
C SER A 92 3.13 17.25 -8.81
N VAL A 93 2.87 16.16 -8.07
CA VAL A 93 1.54 15.85 -7.52
C VAL A 93 1.42 16.51 -6.15
N SER A 94 0.85 17.72 -6.13
CA SER A 94 0.50 18.44 -4.90
C SER A 94 -0.77 17.85 -4.26
N HIS A 95 -0.96 18.04 -2.95
CA HIS A 95 -2.04 17.56 -2.07
C HIS A 95 -3.50 17.90 -2.51
N ILE A 96 -3.69 18.42 -3.72
CA ILE A 96 -4.94 18.94 -4.27
C ILE A 96 -5.34 18.24 -5.57
N ALA A 97 -4.50 17.36 -6.12
CA ALA A 97 -4.77 16.65 -7.36
C ALA A 97 -5.46 15.31 -7.11
N ASP A 98 -6.43 14.95 -7.96
CA ASP A 98 -6.97 13.60 -8.03
C ASP A 98 -5.88 12.64 -8.56
N VAL A 99 -5.70 11.52 -7.86
CA VAL A 99 -4.88 10.40 -8.30
C VAL A 99 -5.78 9.39 -9.00
N VAL A 100 -5.36 8.98 -10.20
CA VAL A 100 -6.02 7.92 -10.97
C VAL A 100 -5.03 6.76 -11.06
N PRO A 101 -5.33 5.59 -10.43
CA PRO A 101 -4.46 4.42 -10.50
C PRO A 101 -4.05 4.07 -11.94
N GLY A 102 -2.78 3.77 -12.16
CA GLY A 102 -2.24 3.45 -13.48
C GLY A 102 -1.98 4.66 -14.38
N LYS A 103 -2.76 5.75 -14.26
CA LYS A 103 -2.62 6.96 -15.09
C LYS A 103 -1.69 8.00 -14.47
N THR A 104 -1.91 8.34 -13.20
CA THR A 104 -1.09 9.34 -12.50
C THR A 104 0.31 8.77 -12.24
N ARG A 105 1.35 9.55 -12.54
CA ARG A 105 2.74 9.22 -12.20
C ARG A 105 3.06 9.73 -10.80
N LEU A 106 3.49 8.83 -9.92
CA LEU A 106 3.83 9.08 -8.53
C LEU A 106 5.33 8.83 -8.32
N PRO A 107 6.22 9.76 -8.72
CA PRO A 107 7.67 9.54 -8.71
C PRO A 107 8.25 9.29 -7.30
N ALA A 108 7.57 9.76 -6.26
CA ALA A 108 7.93 9.50 -4.87
C ALA A 108 6.80 8.80 -4.08
N GLY A 109 5.86 8.15 -4.79
CA GLY A 109 4.84 7.34 -4.17
C GLY A 109 5.46 6.10 -3.50
N TYR A 110 4.99 5.75 -2.32
CA TYR A 110 5.48 4.57 -1.59
C TYR A 110 4.42 4.01 -0.66
N ILE A 111 4.63 2.76 -0.24
CA ILE A 111 3.91 2.13 0.86
C ILE A 111 4.94 1.72 1.90
N SER A 112 4.68 1.99 3.18
CA SER A 112 5.55 1.55 4.28
C SER A 112 4.76 1.00 5.45
N ILE A 113 5.35 0.03 6.14
CA ILE A 113 4.88 -0.40 7.47
C ILE A 113 5.49 0.55 8.49
N ILE A 114 4.66 1.13 9.36
CA ILE A 114 5.10 2.04 10.42
C ILE A 114 4.93 1.45 11.82
N SER A 115 4.07 0.44 11.96
CA SER A 115 3.91 -0.29 13.21
C SER A 115 3.40 -1.69 12.91
N ASP A 116 4.16 -2.71 13.32
CA ASP A 116 3.74 -4.10 13.36
C ASP A 116 4.52 -4.81 14.49
N PRO A 117 3.85 -5.51 15.43
CA PRO A 117 4.54 -6.18 16.52
C PRO A 117 5.49 -7.31 16.07
N GLY A 118 5.30 -7.87 14.88
CA GLY A 118 6.20 -8.85 14.26
C GLY A 118 7.43 -8.25 13.58
N ILE A 119 7.53 -6.90 13.49
CA ILE A 119 8.65 -6.20 12.85
C ILE A 119 9.34 -5.31 13.88
N LEU A 120 10.41 -5.83 14.48
CA LEU A 120 11.27 -5.07 15.39
C LEU A 120 11.89 -3.87 14.66
N ASN A 121 11.84 -2.68 15.28
CA ASN A 121 12.31 -1.42 14.69
C ASN A 121 11.67 -1.11 13.33
N ALA A 122 10.35 -1.26 13.19
CA ALA A 122 9.61 -1.05 11.95
C ALA A 122 9.78 0.33 11.27
N GLY A 123 10.54 1.26 11.87
CA GLY A 123 10.88 2.59 11.35
C GLY A 123 10.73 2.68 9.83
N GLU A 124 9.65 3.32 9.39
CA GLU A 124 9.11 3.33 8.02
C GLU A 124 9.69 2.25 7.07
N THR A 125 9.33 0.98 7.29
CA THR A 125 9.77 -0.13 6.43
C THR A 125 9.05 -0.06 5.08
N ARG A 126 9.71 0.53 4.08
CA ARG A 126 9.17 0.65 2.71
C ARG A 126 9.03 -0.72 2.04
N LEU A 127 7.90 -0.92 1.37
CA LEU A 127 7.59 -2.12 0.61
C LEU A 127 8.22 -2.07 -0.78
N ASN A 128 8.85 -3.18 -1.19
CA ASN A 128 9.28 -3.39 -2.56
C ASN A 128 8.11 -3.80 -3.47
N ALA A 129 8.34 -3.96 -4.78
CA ALA A 129 7.28 -4.28 -5.74
C ALA A 129 6.58 -5.63 -5.46
N ALA A 130 7.34 -6.69 -5.14
CA ALA A 130 6.77 -7.99 -4.81
C ALA A 130 5.91 -7.96 -3.52
N GLU A 131 6.34 -7.19 -2.53
CA GLU A 131 5.59 -6.97 -1.29
C GLU A 131 4.33 -6.13 -1.52
N GLN A 132 4.38 -5.15 -2.43
CA GLN A 132 3.21 -4.39 -2.85
C GLN A 132 2.19 -5.28 -3.59
N ASP A 133 2.66 -6.19 -4.46
CA ASP A 133 1.79 -7.15 -5.16
C ASP A 133 1.08 -8.06 -4.14
N LYS A 134 1.82 -8.58 -3.16
CA LYS A 134 1.24 -9.40 -2.08
C LYS A 134 0.27 -8.61 -1.20
N LEU A 135 0.58 -7.35 -0.89
CA LEU A 135 -0.32 -6.47 -0.15
C LEU A 135 -1.63 -6.26 -0.92
N ILE A 136 -1.57 -6.00 -2.22
CA ILE A 136 -2.76 -5.83 -3.06
C ILE A 136 -3.66 -7.06 -2.98
N GLU A 137 -3.10 -8.26 -3.13
CA GLU A 137 -3.85 -9.51 -3.01
C GLU A 137 -4.57 -9.63 -1.66
N ALA A 138 -3.85 -9.42 -0.55
CA ALA A 138 -4.44 -9.48 0.79
C ALA A 138 -5.54 -8.42 0.99
N LEU A 139 -5.39 -7.24 0.39
CA LEU A 139 -6.43 -6.20 0.43
C LEU A 139 -7.71 -6.63 -0.32
N TYR A 140 -7.59 -7.38 -1.41
CA TYR A 140 -8.76 -7.94 -2.09
C TYR A 140 -9.40 -9.07 -1.29
N GLN A 141 -8.60 -10.01 -0.78
CA GLN A 141 -9.08 -11.13 0.05
C GLN A 141 -9.84 -10.65 1.29
N ARG A 142 -9.52 -9.47 1.83
CA ARG A 142 -10.28 -8.89 2.94
C ARG A 142 -11.78 -8.73 2.64
N PHE A 143 -12.20 -8.56 1.37
CA PHE A 143 -13.61 -8.48 0.98
C PHE A 143 -14.36 -9.82 1.09
N GLU A 144 -13.67 -10.95 1.21
CA GLU A 144 -14.29 -12.25 1.45
C GLU A 144 -14.91 -12.37 2.85
N THR A 145 -14.46 -11.51 3.77
CA THR A 145 -14.92 -11.46 5.15
C THR A 145 -15.92 -10.30 5.35
N PRO A 146 -17.06 -10.52 6.06
CA PRO A 146 -18.00 -9.44 6.35
C PRO A 146 -17.36 -8.23 7.04
N MET A 147 -17.81 -7.03 6.67
CA MET A 147 -17.31 -5.75 7.18
C MET A 147 -18.42 -4.70 7.18
N THR A 148 -18.25 -3.59 7.88
CA THR A 148 -19.20 -2.46 7.82
C THR A 148 -18.97 -1.63 6.55
N SER A 149 -19.90 -0.74 6.21
CA SER A 149 -19.76 0.12 5.03
C SER A 149 -18.52 1.00 5.13
N LYS A 150 -18.26 1.56 6.33
CA LYS A 150 -17.06 2.36 6.60
C LYS A 150 -15.76 1.57 6.46
N GLN A 151 -15.76 0.30 6.88
CA GLN A 151 -14.61 -0.58 6.68
C GLN A 151 -14.41 -0.89 5.19
N ALA A 152 -15.48 -1.14 4.43
CA ALA A 152 -15.43 -1.36 2.99
C ALA A 152 -14.93 -0.14 2.22
N GLU A 153 -15.32 1.07 2.63
CA GLU A 153 -14.81 2.31 2.06
C GLU A 153 -13.32 2.52 2.34
N ALA A 154 -12.88 2.29 3.59
CA ALA A 154 -11.47 2.35 3.96
C ALA A 154 -10.65 1.30 3.17
N GLN A 155 -11.17 0.08 3.06
CA GLN A 155 -10.54 -1.00 2.31
C GLN A 155 -10.45 -0.67 0.81
N GLN A 156 -11.50 -0.11 0.23
CA GLN A 156 -11.50 0.32 -1.17
C GLN A 156 -10.47 1.44 -1.41
N LEU A 157 -10.35 2.39 -0.47
CA LEU A 157 -9.34 3.44 -0.57
C LEU A 157 -7.93 2.85 -0.50
N ALA A 158 -7.68 1.89 0.40
CA ALA A 158 -6.41 1.18 0.49
C ALA A 158 -6.06 0.48 -0.84
N ILE A 159 -7.02 -0.21 -1.46
CA ILE A 159 -6.84 -0.82 -2.80
C ILE A 159 -6.47 0.25 -3.84
N ASN A 160 -7.24 1.35 -3.91
CA ASN A 160 -6.98 2.42 -4.87
C ASN A 160 -5.57 3.02 -4.68
N SER A 161 -5.17 3.28 -3.44
CA SER A 161 -3.86 3.83 -3.10
C SER A 161 -2.72 2.85 -3.40
N ALA A 162 -2.86 1.57 -3.05
CA ALA A 162 -1.85 0.56 -3.37
C ALA A 162 -1.66 0.40 -4.88
N LEU A 163 -2.75 0.31 -5.64
CA LEU A 163 -2.70 0.19 -7.10
C LEU A 163 -2.08 1.43 -7.75
N ALA A 164 -2.37 2.63 -7.23
CA ALA A 164 -1.76 3.85 -7.75
C ALA A 164 -0.24 3.88 -7.54
N VAL A 165 0.25 3.46 -6.37
CA VAL A 165 1.70 3.38 -6.11
C VAL A 165 2.33 2.29 -6.98
N ARG A 166 1.79 1.07 -6.95
CA ARG A 166 2.39 -0.10 -7.61
C ARG A 166 2.43 0.01 -9.14
N TYR A 167 1.39 0.60 -9.74
CA TYR A 167 1.23 0.75 -11.17
C TYR A 167 1.41 2.20 -11.64
N SER A 168 2.08 3.04 -10.87
CA SER A 168 2.31 4.46 -11.18
C SER A 168 2.78 4.67 -12.63
N GLY A 169 1.94 5.31 -13.44
CA GLY A 169 2.19 5.61 -14.85
C GLY A 169 2.28 4.41 -15.81
N GLN A 170 1.92 3.21 -15.38
CA GLN A 170 2.00 1.97 -16.18
C GLN A 170 0.77 1.74 -17.07
N GLY A 171 -0.24 2.62 -16.99
CA GLY A 171 -1.48 2.54 -17.75
C GLY A 171 -2.64 1.93 -16.96
N THR A 172 -3.86 2.32 -17.32
CA THR A 172 -5.08 1.83 -16.65
C THR A 172 -5.36 0.36 -16.94
N GLU A 173 -4.82 -0.20 -18.02
CA GLU A 173 -5.02 -1.62 -18.35
C GLU A 173 -4.29 -2.55 -17.37
N ALA A 174 -3.07 -2.20 -16.95
CA ALA A 174 -2.33 -2.97 -15.93
C ALA A 174 -3.11 -3.03 -14.60
N VAL A 175 -3.74 -1.91 -14.23
CA VAL A 175 -4.62 -1.84 -13.05
C VAL A 175 -5.89 -2.66 -13.25
N ALA A 176 -6.51 -2.59 -14.43
CA ALA A 176 -7.70 -3.36 -14.75
C ALA A 176 -7.43 -4.87 -14.74
N GLU A 177 -6.28 -5.30 -15.26
CA GLU A 177 -5.85 -6.70 -15.21
C GLU A 177 -5.66 -7.18 -13.77
N CYS A 178 -4.96 -6.39 -12.94
CA CYS A 178 -4.80 -6.68 -11.52
C CYS A 178 -6.16 -6.81 -10.82
N HIS A 179 -7.08 -5.86 -11.06
CA HIS A 179 -8.43 -5.92 -10.49
C HIS A 179 -9.19 -7.17 -10.93
N ARG A 180 -9.18 -7.53 -12.22
CA ARG A 180 -9.85 -8.74 -12.73
C ARG A 180 -9.29 -10.03 -12.11
N ARG A 181 -8.02 -10.04 -11.71
CA ARG A 181 -7.37 -11.20 -11.09
C ARG A 181 -7.89 -11.47 -9.68
N TYR A 182 -8.26 -10.44 -8.93
CA TYR A 182 -8.53 -10.54 -7.49
C TYR A 182 -9.95 -10.14 -7.05
N ALA A 183 -10.78 -9.57 -7.94
CA ALA A 183 -12.12 -9.05 -7.63
C ALA A 183 -13.26 -10.05 -7.81
#